data_AF-M1EMD3-F1
#
_entry.id   AF-M1EMD3-F1
#
_cell.length_a   1.000
_cell.length_b   1.000
_cell.length_c   1.000
_cell.angle_alpha   90.00
_cell.angle_beta   90.00
_cell.angle_gamma   90.00
#
_symmetry.space_group_name_H-M   'P 1'
#
loop_
_entity.id
_entity.type
_entity.pdbx_description
1 polymer ?
#
loop_
_entity_poly.entity_id
_entity_poly.type
_entity_poly.pdbx_seq_one_letter_code
_entity_poly.pdbx_strand_id
1 'polypeptide(L)' 'TPFMVNIPKRLGEVTLKDFKAAIDREGNHRYHFKALDPEFGTVKEEVFHDDDAIPGWEGKIVAWVEEDHGE' A
#
# COMPACT_ATOMS: atom_id res chain seq x y z
N THR A 1 -11.06 8.47 9.28
CA THR A 1 -11.35 7.13 9.83
C THR A 1 -10.77 6.09 8.89
N PRO A 2 -10.01 5.08 9.36
CA PRO A 2 -9.52 4.02 8.50
C PRO A 2 -10.68 3.17 7.96
N PHE A 3 -10.49 2.59 6.78
CA PHE A 3 -11.42 1.64 6.17
C PHE A 3 -10.69 0.33 5.84
N MET A 4 -11.45 -0.73 5.53
CA MET A 4 -10.92 -2.05 5.21
C MET A 4 -11.55 -2.54 3.90
N VAL A 5 -10.71 -3.09 3.03
CA VAL A 5 -11.12 -3.75 1.78
C VAL A 5 -10.45 -5.11 1.69
N ASN A 6 -11.05 -6.02 0.93
CA ASN A 6 -10.53 -7.36 0.72
C ASN A 6 -10.03 -7.49 -0.72
N ILE A 7 -8.77 -7.90 -0.89
CA ILE A 7 -8.18 -8.22 -2.18
C ILE A 7 -8.07 -9.75 -2.27
N PRO A 8 -8.65 -10.41 -3.28
CA PRO A 8 -8.63 -11.87 -3.40
C PRO A 8 -7.29 -12.39 -3.94
N LYS A 9 -6.18 -12.03 -3.28
CA LYS A 9 -4.81 -12.46 -3.57
C LYS A 9 -4.05 -12.73 -2.27
N ARG A 10 -3.00 -13.54 -2.35
CA ARG A 10 -2.17 -13.83 -1.16
C ARG A 10 -1.28 -12.63 -0.84
N LEU A 11 -0.98 -12.44 0.44
CA LEU A 11 0.05 -11.48 0.87
C LEU A 11 1.38 -11.85 0.21
N GLY A 12 2.06 -10.84 -0.36
CA GLY A 12 3.25 -11.02 -1.19
C GLY A 12 2.99 -11.15 -2.69
N GLU A 13 1.75 -11.44 -3.12
CA GLU A 13 1.33 -11.45 -4.53
C GLU A 13 0.52 -10.19 -4.92
N VAL A 14 0.05 -9.44 -3.92
CA VAL A 14 -0.70 -8.20 -4.12
C VAL A 14 0.27 -7.11 -4.59
N THR A 15 0.02 -6.54 -5.76
CA THR A 15 0.78 -5.41 -6.27
C THR A 15 0.11 -4.07 -5.99
N LEU A 16 0.83 -2.96 -6.20
CA LEU A 16 0.25 -1.62 -6.11
C LEU A 16 -0.97 -1.45 -7.01
N LYS A 17 -0.96 -2.02 -8.22
CA LYS A 17 -2.10 -2.00 -9.14
C LYS A 17 -3.35 -2.67 -8.56
N ASP A 18 -3.19 -3.82 -7.92
CA ASP A 18 -4.32 -4.53 -7.29
C ASP A 18 -4.93 -3.69 -6.16
N PHE A 19 -4.07 -3.04 -5.37
CA PHE A 19 -4.49 -2.17 -4.28
C PHE A 19 -5.25 -0.94 -4.80
N LYS A 20 -4.72 -0.26 -5.82
CA LYS A 20 -5.39 0.87 -6.48
C LYS A 20 -6.78 0.48 -6.99
N ALA A 21 -6.87 -0.67 -7.66
CA ALA A 21 -8.15 -1.19 -8.17
C ALA A 21 -9.15 -1.52 -7.05
N ALA A 22 -8.67 -1.95 -5.88
CA ALA A 22 -9.53 -2.32 -4.75
C ALA A 22 -10.06 -1.13 -3.96
N ILE A 23 -9.30 -0.04 -3.85
CA ILE A 23 -9.74 1.17 -3.14
C ILE A 23 -10.53 2.15 -4.04
N ASP A 24 -10.40 1.99 -5.37
CA ASP A 24 -11.11 2.76 -6.41
C ASP A 24 -11.12 4.27 -6.12
N ARG A 25 -9.92 4.84 -5.96
CA ARG A 25 -9.73 6.28 -5.72
C ARG A 25 -9.30 6.99 -6.99
N GLU A 26 -10.04 8.04 -7.35
CA GLU A 26 -9.69 8.93 -8.46
C GLU A 26 -8.56 9.91 -8.06
N GLY A 27 -7.73 10.31 -9.02
CA GLY A 27 -6.67 11.30 -8.84
C GLY A 27 -5.28 10.71 -8.58
N ASN A 28 -4.28 11.60 -8.46
CA ASN A 28 -2.92 11.22 -8.08
C ASN A 28 -2.81 11.11 -6.56
N HIS A 29 -2.27 9.99 -6.09
CA HIS A 29 -2.05 9.72 -4.68
C HIS A 29 -0.66 9.14 -4.47
N ARG A 30 -0.09 9.41 -3.29
CA ARG A 30 1.09 8.75 -2.77
C ARG A 30 0.69 7.62 -1.84
N TYR A 31 1.32 6.46 -2.01
CA TYR A 31 0.98 5.22 -1.32
C TYR A 31 2.11 4.80 -0.41
N HIS A 32 1.83 4.82 0.90
CA HIS A 32 2.76 4.32 1.91
C HIS A 32 2.19 3.08 2.58
N PHE A 33 3.06 2.13 2.89
CA PHE A 33 2.70 0.87 3.49
C PHE A 33 3.53 0.61 4.74
N LYS A 34 2.91 -0.01 5.74
CA LYS A 34 3.63 -0.41 6.94
C LYS A 34 4.45 -1.64 6.60
N ALA A 35 5.76 -1.55 6.77
CA ALA A 35 6.70 -2.61 6.45
C ALA A 35 7.66 -2.87 7.62
N LEU A 36 8.30 -4.04 7.58
CA LEU A 36 9.41 -4.38 8.46
C LEU A 36 10.71 -4.31 7.66
N ASP A 37 11.50 -3.30 7.94
CA ASP A 37 12.87 -3.17 7.43
C ASP A 37 13.84 -3.92 8.36
N PRO A 38 14.79 -4.70 7.83
CA PRO A 38 15.75 -5.46 8.64
C PRO A 38 16.70 -4.61 9.50
N GLU A 39 17.01 -3.38 9.07
CA GLU A 39 17.97 -2.49 9.73
C GLU A 39 17.26 -1.49 10.65
N PHE A 40 16.10 -0.98 10.23
CA PHE A 40 15.39 0.11 10.89
C PHE A 40 14.13 -0.35 11.66
N GLY A 41 13.71 -1.60 11.49
CA GLY A 41 12.50 -2.12 12.13
C GLY A 41 11.22 -1.65 11.43
N THR A 42 10.24 -1.14 12.17
CA THR A 42 8.96 -0.75 11.57
C THR A 42 9.08 0.57 10.81
N VAL A 43 8.77 0.57 9.51
CA VAL A 43 8.87 1.75 8.64
C VAL A 43 7.57 2.02 7.87
N LYS A 44 7.48 3.21 7.27
CA LYS A 44 6.48 3.55 6.24
C LYS A 44 7.18 3.55 4.88
N GLU A 45 7.07 2.43 4.18
CA GLU A 45 7.66 2.26 2.85
C GLU A 45 6.76 2.89 1.79
N GLU A 46 7.33 3.70 0.91
CA GLU A 46 6.61 4.24 -0.25
C GLU A 46 6.74 3.28 -1.44
N VAL A 47 5.62 2.95 -2.09
CA VAL A 47 5.60 2.11 -3.30
C VAL A 47 4.94 2.90 -4.42
N PHE A 48 5.62 2.99 -5.56
CA PHE A 48 5.24 3.88 -6.66
C PHE A 48 5.02 3.19 -8.01
N HIS A 49 5.61 2.00 -8.27
CA HIS A 49 5.30 1.25 -9.49
C HIS A 49 4.14 0.28 -9.31
N ASP A 50 3.28 0.20 -10.32
CA ASP A 50 2.07 -0.62 -10.32
C ASP A 50 2.33 -2.14 -10.19
N ASP A 51 3.48 -2.58 -10.67
CA ASP A 51 3.87 -4.00 -10.65
C ASP A 51 4.65 -4.39 -9.37
N ASP A 52 5.00 -3.42 -8.52
CA ASP A 52 5.71 -3.68 -7.27
C ASP A 52 4.78 -4.35 -6.25
N ALA A 53 5.29 -5.37 -5.58
CA ALA A 53 4.59 -6.07 -4.51
C ALA A 53 4.50 -5.20 -3.26
N ILE A 54 3.32 -5.19 -2.62
CA ILE A 54 3.08 -4.41 -1.41
C ILE A 54 3.50 -5.21 -0.16
N PRO A 55 4.19 -4.60 0.82
CA PRO A 55 4.57 -5.29 2.05
C PRO A 55 3.35 -5.64 2.92
N GLY A 56 3.38 -6.84 3.49
CA GLY A 56 2.41 -7.30 4.48
C GLY A 56 2.84 -6.97 5.92
N TRP A 57 1.85 -6.71 6.78
CA TRP A 57 2.03 -6.48 8.21
C TRP A 57 1.04 -7.33 9.01
N GLU A 58 1.55 -8.29 9.80
CA GLU A 58 0.75 -9.14 10.71
C GLU A 58 -0.49 -9.77 10.04
N GLY A 59 -0.31 -10.31 8.82
CA GLY A 59 -1.39 -11.00 8.10
C GLY A 59 -2.38 -10.08 7.37
N LYS A 60 -2.07 -8.78 7.21
CA LYS A 60 -2.84 -7.83 6.38
C LYS A 60 -1.92 -6.83 5.69
N ILE A 61 -2.50 -5.88 4.96
CA ILE A 61 -1.80 -4.70 4.46
C ILE A 61 -2.30 -3.49 5.28
N VAL A 62 -1.38 -2.63 5.71
CA VAL A 62 -1.71 -1.36 6.37
C VAL A 62 -1.13 -0.25 5.51
N ALA A 63 -2.00 0.64 5.04
CA ALA A 63 -1.63 1.68 4.07
C ALA A 63 -2.07 3.07 4.53
N TRP A 64 -1.30 4.08 4.14
CA TRP A 64 -1.66 5.49 4.13
C TRP A 64 -1.73 5.94 2.67
N VAL A 65 -2.84 6.58 2.30
CA VAL A 65 -3.08 7.10 0.96
C VAL A 65 -3.27 8.60 1.09
N GLU A 66 -2.35 9.37 0.53
CA GLU A 66 -2.28 10.82 0.62
C GLU A 66 -2.48 11.41 -0.78
N GLU A 67 -3.32 12.44 -0.91
CA GLU A 67 -3.48 13.15 -2.18
C GLU A 67 -2.16 13.83 -2.54
N ASP A 68 -1.70 13.61 -3.77
CA ASP A 68 -0.53 14.30 -4.29
C ASP A 68 -0.97 15.69 -4.78
N HIS A 69 -0.79 16.69 -3.92
CA HIS A 69 -1.20 18.06 -4.19
C HIS A 69 -0.26 18.82 -5.13
N GLY A 70 0.73 18.18 -5.75
CA GLY A 70 1.60 18.76 -6.77
C GLY A 70 2.13 20.15 -6.41
N GLU A 71 3.26 20.22 -5.69
CA GLU A 71 4.03 21.46 -5.61
C GLU A 71 4.62 21.86 -6.98
#